data_AF-A0A9W7WKT9-F1
#
_entry.id   AF-A0A9W7WKT9-F1
#
_cell.length_a   1.000
_cell.length_b   1.000
_cell.length_c   1.000
_cell.angle_alpha   90.00
_cell.angle_beta   90.00
_cell.angle_gamma   90.00
#
_symmetry.space_group_name_H-M   'P 1'
#
loop_
_entity.id
_entity.type
_entity.pdbx_description
1 polymer ?
#
loop_
_entity_poly.entity_id
_entity_poly.type
_entity_poly.pdbx_seq_one_letter_code
_entity_poly.pdbx_strand_id
1 'polypeptide(L)'
;MSLFSITCLVFISVFSVCGCKIDVHQSTRMMQRKVQQSVSVPCSCNISSCPGDGLDNLKISWYVFRKDMHYQIDLNNQPTKYTLEGHSLKISSLSIKDCGVYYCAAALSNEMHSGAQAIGQGITLKVTERGLNVRQILLLTLLVLLIIYSLLVLGIIICIKTGHIKSLCRGRWRKTQDYSRHVVFSGVVQELYKRNLVHDKIPARCKVSQEKAKSPQTQDKNEDIYQNFEE
;
A
#
# COMPACT_ATOMS: atom_id res chain seq x y z
N MET A 1 -26.46 64.51 -47.02
CA MET A 1 -26.01 63.11 -46.89
C MET A 1 -25.81 62.58 -48.29
N SER A 2 -24.55 62.44 -48.73
CA SER A 2 -24.23 62.20 -50.14
C SER A 2 -24.63 60.78 -50.57
N LEU A 3 -25.06 60.63 -51.82
CA LEU A 3 -25.31 59.34 -52.46
C LEU A 3 -24.14 58.36 -52.27
N PHE A 4 -22.91 58.88 -52.19
CA PHE A 4 -21.70 58.12 -51.89
C PHE A 4 -21.75 57.38 -50.53
N SER A 5 -22.35 57.99 -49.51
CA SER A 5 -22.49 57.39 -48.19
C SER A 5 -23.54 56.26 -48.17
N ILE A 6 -24.58 56.39 -49.01
CA ILE A 6 -25.63 55.37 -49.16
C ILE A 6 -25.12 54.20 -49.99
N THR A 7 -24.40 54.46 -51.09
CA THR A 7 -23.78 53.40 -51.91
C THR A 7 -22.72 52.64 -51.14
N CYS A 8 -21.97 53.30 -50.23
CA CYS A 8 -21.00 52.63 -49.36
C CYS A 8 -21.69 51.73 -48.32
N LEU A 9 -22.79 52.17 -47.71
CA LEU A 9 -23.59 51.35 -46.79
C LEU A 9 -24.25 50.15 -47.48
N VAL A 10 -24.73 50.32 -48.73
CA VAL A 10 -25.27 49.23 -49.55
C VAL A 10 -24.17 48.26 -49.99
N PHE A 11 -22.95 48.74 -50.28
CA PHE A 11 -21.83 47.85 -50.56
C PHE A 11 -21.38 47.06 -49.32
N ILE A 12 -21.36 47.68 -48.13
CA ILE A 12 -20.95 47.02 -46.88
C ILE A 12 -21.99 45.97 -46.44
N SER A 13 -23.30 46.20 -46.67
CA SER A 13 -24.34 45.22 -46.32
C SER A 13 -24.35 43.98 -47.23
N VAL A 14 -23.80 44.07 -48.44
CA VAL A 14 -23.69 42.94 -49.39
C VAL A 14 -22.50 42.02 -49.05
N PHE A 15 -21.55 42.46 -48.22
CA PHE A 15 -20.39 41.65 -47.79
C PHE A 15 -20.54 40.98 -46.41
N SER A 16 -21.77 40.75 -45.93
CA SER A 16 -21.96 39.77 -44.86
C SER A 16 -21.77 38.36 -45.44
N VAL A 17 -20.52 37.94 -45.57
CA VAL A 17 -20.18 36.56 -45.94
C VAL A 17 -20.63 35.65 -44.81
N CYS A 18 -21.83 35.07 -44.93
CA CYS A 18 -22.27 33.94 -44.12
C CYS A 18 -21.39 32.73 -44.46
N GLY A 19 -20.18 32.68 -43.91
CA GLY A 19 -19.30 31.53 -44.01
C GLY A 19 -19.76 30.42 -43.07
N CYS A 20 -19.95 29.21 -43.60
CA CYS A 20 -20.15 28.01 -42.79
C CYS A 20 -18.97 27.82 -41.84
N LYS A 21 -19.25 27.71 -40.53
CA LYS A 21 -18.24 27.56 -39.49
C LYS A 21 -18.57 26.41 -38.55
N ILE A 22 -17.62 25.48 -38.44
CA ILE A 22 -17.61 24.41 -37.46
C ILE A 22 -16.67 24.78 -36.32
N ASP A 23 -17.12 24.58 -35.08
CA ASP A 23 -16.29 24.69 -33.89
C ASP A 23 -16.29 23.35 -33.15
N VAL A 24 -15.10 22.82 -32.86
CA VAL A 24 -14.92 21.58 -32.09
C VAL A 24 -14.40 21.93 -30.71
N HIS A 25 -15.18 21.57 -29.69
CA HIS A 25 -14.82 21.79 -28.31
C HIS A 25 -14.42 20.47 -27.65
N GLN A 26 -13.18 20.42 -27.17
CA GLN A 26 -12.61 19.33 -26.38
C GLN A 26 -12.06 19.88 -25.07
N SER A 27 -12.21 19.13 -23.98
CA SER A 27 -11.56 19.48 -22.72
C SER A 27 -10.06 19.26 -22.82
N THR A 28 -9.27 20.26 -22.46
CA THR A 28 -7.80 20.15 -22.37
C THR A 28 -7.33 19.51 -21.06
N ARG A 29 -8.24 19.20 -20.13
CA ARG A 29 -7.90 18.56 -18.86
C ARG A 29 -7.45 17.12 -19.11
N MET A 30 -6.28 16.78 -18.58
CA MET A 30 -5.75 15.42 -18.64
C MET A 30 -6.72 14.43 -18.00
N MET A 31 -7.03 13.35 -18.72
CA MET A 31 -7.80 12.23 -18.21
C MET A 31 -6.86 11.13 -17.72
N GLN A 32 -6.95 10.81 -16.43
CA GLN A 32 -6.22 9.68 -15.87
C GLN A 32 -7.16 8.49 -15.63
N ARG A 33 -6.77 7.32 -16.13
CA ARG A 33 -7.54 6.08 -16.02
C ARG A 33 -6.64 4.89 -15.69
N LYS A 34 -7.24 3.83 -15.16
CA LYS A 34 -6.51 2.59 -14.87
C LYS A 34 -6.60 1.60 -16.04
N VAL A 35 -5.62 0.73 -16.14
CA VAL A 35 -5.63 -0.40 -17.09
C VAL A 35 -6.90 -1.25 -16.90
N GLN A 36 -7.41 -1.83 -18.00
CA GLN A 36 -8.67 -2.59 -18.12
C GLN A 36 -9.96 -1.79 -17.91
N GLN A 37 -9.89 -0.50 -17.58
CA GLN A 37 -11.10 0.34 -17.53
C GLN A 37 -11.51 0.78 -18.94
N SER A 38 -12.73 1.29 -19.06
CA SER A 38 -13.19 1.98 -20.26
C SER A 38 -13.28 3.49 -19.99
N VAL A 39 -13.10 4.30 -21.02
CA VAL A 39 -13.23 5.76 -20.94
C VAL A 39 -13.98 6.28 -22.15
N SER A 40 -14.85 7.27 -21.93
CA SER A 40 -15.47 8.04 -23.01
C SER A 40 -14.76 9.39 -23.08
N VAL A 41 -14.14 9.67 -24.22
CA VAL A 41 -13.40 10.89 -24.52
C VAL A 41 -14.38 11.87 -25.15
N PRO A 42 -14.76 12.95 -24.46
CA PRO A 42 -15.81 13.83 -24.90
C PRO A 42 -15.37 14.67 -26.10
N CYS A 43 -16.28 14.80 -27.07
CA CYS A 43 -16.17 15.77 -28.13
C CYS A 43 -17.55 16.39 -28.38
N SER A 44 -17.59 17.72 -28.47
CA SER A 44 -18.81 18.47 -28.80
C SER A 44 -18.53 19.36 -29.99
N CYS A 45 -19.34 19.24 -31.03
CA CYS A 45 -19.23 20.02 -32.25
C CYS A 45 -20.41 20.97 -32.35
N ASN A 46 -20.13 22.22 -32.70
CA ASN A 46 -21.15 23.22 -32.99
C ASN A 46 -21.00 23.66 -34.44
N ILE A 47 -22.12 23.80 -35.13
CA ILE A 47 -22.17 24.17 -36.54
C ILE A 47 -22.99 25.44 -36.63
N SER A 48 -22.46 26.44 -37.32
CA SER A 48 -23.13 27.73 -37.49
C SER A 48 -23.03 28.19 -38.94
N SER A 49 -24.11 28.83 -39.42
CA SER A 49 -24.15 29.48 -40.73
C SER A 49 -23.86 28.56 -41.92
N CYS A 50 -24.15 27.26 -41.80
CA CYS A 50 -23.98 26.28 -42.87
C CYS A 50 -25.33 26.01 -43.57
N PRO A 51 -25.39 26.03 -44.92
CA PRO A 51 -26.61 25.74 -45.66
C PRO A 51 -27.02 24.26 -45.55
N GLY A 52 -28.30 24.00 -45.27
CA GLY A 52 -28.86 22.65 -45.12
C GLY A 52 -28.79 22.08 -43.70
N ASP A 53 -29.20 20.81 -43.53
CA ASP A 53 -29.10 20.08 -42.26
C ASP A 53 -27.63 19.67 -42.04
N GLY A 54 -26.81 20.64 -41.65
CA GLY A 54 -25.35 20.48 -41.51
C GLY A 54 -24.94 19.40 -40.52
N LEU A 55 -25.85 18.97 -39.64
CA LEU A 55 -25.62 17.91 -38.66
C LEU A 55 -25.62 16.51 -39.30
N ASP A 56 -26.46 16.26 -40.30
CA ASP A 56 -26.58 14.94 -40.95
C ASP A 56 -25.36 14.60 -41.82
N ASN A 57 -24.66 15.61 -42.31
CA ASN A 57 -23.48 15.46 -43.18
C ASN A 57 -22.14 15.57 -42.42
N LEU A 58 -22.21 15.71 -41.10
CA LEU A 58 -21.04 15.88 -40.23
C LEU A 58 -20.32 14.54 -40.06
N LYS A 59 -19.07 14.49 -40.51
CA LYS A 59 -18.18 13.35 -40.26
C LYS A 59 -17.23 13.66 -39.12
N ILE A 60 -17.28 12.84 -38.07
CA ILE A 60 -16.35 12.87 -36.96
C ILE A 60 -15.22 11.88 -37.22
N SER A 61 -13.98 12.35 -37.09
CA SER A 61 -12.77 11.54 -37.19
C SER A 61 -11.91 11.75 -35.96
N TRP A 62 -11.24 10.69 -35.50
CA TRP A 62 -10.38 10.73 -34.34
C TRP A 62 -8.94 10.45 -34.71
N TYR A 63 -8.02 11.26 -34.18
CA TYR A 63 -6.58 11.13 -34.40
C TYR A 63 -5.88 10.95 -33.07
N VAL A 64 -4.90 10.06 -33.02
CA VAL A 64 -4.09 9.79 -31.84
C VAL A 64 -2.67 10.23 -32.10
N PHE A 65 -2.12 11.01 -31.18
CA PHE A 65 -0.72 11.40 -31.18
C PHE A 65 -0.04 10.78 -29.96
N ARG A 66 0.94 9.92 -30.23
CA ARG A 66 1.83 9.30 -29.23
C ARG A 66 3.25 9.83 -29.47
N LYS A 67 4.17 9.46 -28.57
CA LYS A 67 5.57 9.87 -28.66
C LYS A 67 6.21 9.49 -30.00
N ASP A 68 5.92 8.27 -30.49
CA ASP A 68 6.63 7.69 -31.64
C ASP A 68 5.72 7.47 -32.87
N MET A 69 4.42 7.75 -32.76
CA MET A 69 3.47 7.55 -33.86
C MET A 69 2.25 8.45 -33.76
N HIS A 70 1.69 8.75 -34.92
CA HIS A 70 0.37 9.36 -35.05
C HIS A 70 -0.43 8.57 -36.08
N TYR A 71 -1.72 8.39 -35.85
CA TYR A 71 -2.60 7.69 -36.78
C TYR A 71 -4.06 8.09 -36.55
N GLN A 72 -4.88 7.93 -37.60
CA GLN A 72 -6.33 8.05 -37.52
C GLN A 72 -6.92 6.75 -36.96
N ILE A 73 -7.84 6.86 -36.02
CA ILE A 73 -8.56 5.70 -35.49
C ILE A 73 -9.54 5.22 -36.56
N ASP A 74 -9.36 3.98 -36.97
CA ASP A 74 -10.34 3.26 -37.77
C ASP A 74 -11.34 2.55 -36.85
N LEU A 75 -12.56 3.10 -36.78
CA LEU A 75 -13.66 2.57 -35.99
C LEU A 75 -14.15 1.21 -36.52
N ASN A 76 -13.96 0.92 -37.81
CA ASN A 76 -14.43 -0.31 -38.44
C ASN A 76 -13.47 -1.48 -38.22
N ASN A 77 -12.17 -1.21 -38.16
CA ASN A 77 -11.15 -2.25 -37.99
C ASN A 77 -11.07 -2.78 -36.55
N GLN A 78 -11.46 -1.98 -35.55
CA GLN A 78 -11.38 -2.36 -34.13
C GLN A 78 -12.66 -2.03 -33.34
N PRO A 79 -13.82 -2.60 -33.69
CA PRO A 79 -15.12 -2.23 -33.12
C PRO A 79 -15.26 -2.62 -31.65
N THR A 80 -14.47 -3.59 -31.16
CA THR A 80 -14.46 -3.99 -29.74
C THR A 80 -13.63 -3.04 -28.88
N LYS A 81 -12.66 -2.33 -29.48
CA LYS A 81 -11.73 -1.43 -28.80
C LYS A 81 -12.24 0.00 -28.80
N TYR A 82 -12.68 0.48 -29.96
CA TYR A 82 -13.13 1.84 -30.18
C TYR A 82 -14.59 1.83 -30.63
N THR A 83 -15.43 2.57 -29.92
CA THR A 83 -16.82 2.80 -30.31
C THR A 83 -17.14 4.28 -30.23
N LEU A 84 -18.09 4.74 -31.05
CA LEU A 84 -18.54 6.12 -31.05
C LEU A 84 -19.86 6.23 -30.29
N GLU A 85 -19.92 7.09 -29.29
CA GLU A 85 -21.13 7.45 -28.54
C GLU A 85 -21.50 8.90 -28.88
N GLY A 86 -22.34 9.08 -29.91
CA GLY A 86 -22.61 10.39 -30.50
C GLY A 86 -21.37 10.94 -31.21
N HIS A 87 -20.76 12.00 -30.67
CA HIS A 87 -19.47 12.52 -31.14
C HIS A 87 -18.29 12.06 -30.26
N SER A 88 -18.56 11.43 -29.11
CA SER A 88 -17.54 11.06 -28.13
C SER A 88 -16.94 9.69 -28.44
N LEU A 89 -15.62 9.56 -28.27
CA LEU A 89 -14.91 8.31 -28.51
C LEU A 89 -14.85 7.48 -27.23
N LYS A 90 -15.49 6.32 -27.24
CA LYS A 90 -15.35 5.33 -26.18
C LYS A 90 -14.23 4.36 -26.50
N ILE A 91 -13.31 4.23 -25.56
CA ILE A 91 -12.17 3.34 -25.60
C ILE A 91 -12.37 2.28 -24.52
N SER A 92 -12.51 1.03 -24.94
CA SER A 92 -12.69 -0.11 -24.06
C SER A 92 -11.35 -0.76 -23.71
N SER A 93 -11.29 -1.41 -22.54
CA SER A 93 -10.12 -2.20 -22.11
C SER A 93 -8.78 -1.45 -22.23
N LEU A 94 -8.66 -0.32 -21.53
CA LEU A 94 -7.49 0.56 -21.60
C LEU A 94 -6.18 -0.16 -21.26
N SER A 95 -5.13 0.19 -21.98
CA SER A 95 -3.76 -0.30 -21.79
C SER A 95 -2.78 0.87 -21.73
N ILE A 96 -1.55 0.64 -21.27
CA ILE A 96 -0.51 1.68 -21.27
C ILE A 96 -0.25 2.20 -22.69
N LYS A 97 -0.39 1.32 -23.70
CA LYS A 97 -0.22 1.69 -25.11
C LYS A 97 -1.24 2.73 -25.55
N ASP A 98 -2.39 2.84 -24.89
CA ASP A 98 -3.43 3.83 -25.18
C ASP A 98 -3.10 5.22 -24.61
N CYS A 99 -1.93 5.43 -24.00
CA CYS A 99 -1.51 6.76 -23.60
C CYS A 99 -1.20 7.63 -24.83
N GLY A 100 -1.64 8.88 -24.80
CA GLY A 100 -1.41 9.82 -25.88
C GLY A 100 -2.36 11.01 -25.82
N VAL A 101 -2.30 11.85 -26.85
CA VAL A 101 -3.21 12.97 -27.06
C VAL A 101 -4.21 12.59 -28.15
N TYR A 102 -5.49 12.74 -27.84
CA TYR A 102 -6.59 12.38 -28.72
C TYR A 102 -7.25 13.65 -29.27
N TYR A 103 -7.25 13.80 -30.59
CA TYR A 103 -7.85 14.93 -31.29
C TYR A 103 -9.15 14.49 -31.97
N CYS A 104 -10.20 15.26 -31.74
CA CYS A 104 -11.46 15.13 -32.45
C CYS A 104 -11.43 16.09 -33.63
N ALA A 105 -11.73 15.60 -34.83
CA ALA A 105 -11.89 16.41 -36.03
C ALA A 105 -13.30 16.24 -36.56
N ALA A 106 -13.89 17.34 -36.99
CA ALA A 106 -15.21 17.37 -37.59
C ALA A 106 -15.12 18.03 -38.96
N ALA A 107 -15.72 17.41 -39.97
CA ALA A 107 -15.76 17.94 -41.32
C ALA A 107 -17.14 17.71 -41.95
N LEU A 108 -17.65 18.69 -42.70
CA LEU A 108 -18.83 18.50 -43.53
C LEU A 108 -18.44 17.80 -44.84
N SER A 109 -19.13 16.71 -45.18
CA SER A 109 -18.76 15.86 -46.32
C SER A 109 -18.92 16.53 -47.70
N ASN A 110 -19.80 17.53 -47.81
CA ASN A 110 -20.24 18.11 -49.08
C ASN A 110 -19.76 19.55 -49.28
N GLU A 111 -18.99 20.10 -48.35
CA GLU A 111 -18.63 21.51 -48.33
C GLU A 111 -17.10 21.68 -48.27
N MET A 112 -16.53 22.38 -49.25
CA MET A 112 -15.08 22.61 -49.36
C MET A 112 -14.68 24.05 -48.97
N HIS A 113 -15.55 24.71 -48.21
CA HIS A 113 -15.37 26.10 -47.78
C HIS A 113 -14.42 26.21 -46.57
N SER A 114 -13.68 27.33 -46.48
CA SER A 114 -12.90 27.67 -45.28
C SER A 114 -13.83 27.80 -44.08
N GLY A 115 -13.75 26.84 -43.14
CA GLY A 115 -14.62 26.75 -41.97
C GLY A 115 -15.52 25.49 -41.93
N ALA A 116 -15.61 24.74 -43.03
CA ALA A 116 -16.33 23.46 -43.12
C ALA A 116 -15.57 22.27 -42.49
N GLN A 117 -14.43 22.53 -41.84
CA GLN A 117 -13.69 21.57 -41.04
C GLN A 117 -13.07 22.26 -39.83
N ALA A 118 -13.00 21.54 -38.72
CA ALA A 118 -12.34 22.00 -37.51
C ALA A 118 -11.75 20.83 -36.73
N ILE A 119 -10.69 21.13 -35.97
CA ILE A 119 -9.99 20.17 -35.10
C ILE A 119 -10.05 20.72 -33.67
N GLY A 120 -10.40 19.87 -32.73
CA GLY A 120 -10.43 20.22 -31.32
C GLY A 120 -9.02 20.40 -30.74
N GLN A 121 -8.96 20.93 -29.53
CA GLN A 121 -7.69 21.26 -28.86
C GLN A 121 -6.87 20.03 -28.44
N GLY A 122 -7.45 18.83 -28.53
CA GLY A 122 -6.85 17.60 -28.07
C GLY A 122 -7.00 17.39 -26.56
N ILE A 123 -7.03 16.12 -26.17
CA ILE A 123 -7.11 15.71 -24.77
C ILE A 123 -6.09 14.62 -24.46
N THR A 124 -5.34 14.82 -23.38
CA THR A 124 -4.30 13.88 -22.96
C THR A 124 -4.91 12.76 -22.13
N LEU A 125 -4.81 11.53 -22.62
CA LEU A 125 -5.18 10.33 -21.89
C LEU A 125 -3.93 9.69 -21.29
N LYS A 126 -3.92 9.55 -19.97
CA LYS A 126 -2.88 8.85 -19.21
C LYS A 126 -3.46 7.60 -18.58
N VAL A 127 -2.96 6.45 -19.00
CA VAL A 127 -3.33 5.15 -18.44
C VAL A 127 -2.25 4.69 -17.47
N THR A 128 -2.64 4.46 -16.22
CA THR A 128 -1.76 3.93 -15.18
C THR A 128 -2.13 2.49 -14.86
N GLU A 129 -1.12 1.64 -14.65
CA GLU A 129 -1.37 0.30 -14.15
C GLU A 129 -2.00 0.31 -12.76
N ARG A 130 -2.67 -0.79 -12.41
CA ARG A 130 -2.97 -1.09 -11.01
C ARG A 130 -1.65 -1.43 -10.32
N GLY A 131 -0.91 -0.38 -9.94
CA GLY A 131 0.23 -0.53 -9.06
C GLY A 131 -0.29 -1.01 -7.72
N LEU A 132 -0.05 -2.29 -7.41
CA LEU A 132 0.05 -2.72 -6.04
C LEU A 132 1.21 -1.91 -5.46
N ASN A 133 0.89 -0.95 -4.59
CA ASN A 133 1.91 -0.15 -3.93
C ASN A 133 2.74 -1.11 -3.07
N VAL A 134 3.86 -1.60 -3.61
CA VAL A 134 4.73 -2.59 -2.93
C VAL A 134 5.12 -2.07 -1.55
N ARG A 135 5.36 -0.76 -1.43
CA ARG A 135 5.56 -0.07 -0.16
C ARG A 135 4.37 -0.23 0.80
N GLN A 136 3.14 -0.05 0.31
CA GLN A 136 1.93 -0.16 1.13
C GLN A 136 1.66 -1.61 1.54
N ILE A 137 1.93 -2.57 0.66
CA ILE A 137 1.87 -4.00 0.97
C ILE A 137 2.92 -4.36 2.01
N LEU A 138 4.17 -3.95 1.80
CA LEU A 138 5.27 -4.18 2.74
C LEU A 138 4.94 -3.58 4.11
N LEU A 139 4.42 -2.36 4.15
CA LEU A 139 3.98 -1.70 5.39
C LEU A 139 2.84 -2.46 6.07
N LEU A 140 1.84 -2.92 5.31
CA LEU A 140 0.75 -3.76 5.83
C LEU A 140 1.28 -5.08 6.39
N THR A 141 2.18 -5.75 5.66
CA THR A 141 2.80 -7.00 6.09
C THR A 141 3.61 -6.79 7.37
N LEU A 142 4.41 -5.73 7.44
CA LEU A 142 5.20 -5.39 8.63
C LEU A 142 4.29 -5.07 9.83
N LEU A 143 3.22 -4.31 9.60
CA LEU A 143 2.24 -3.96 10.64
C LEU A 143 1.57 -5.22 11.20
N VAL A 144 1.12 -6.13 10.32
CA VAL A 144 0.50 -7.40 10.73
C VAL A 144 1.50 -8.26 11.52
N LEU A 145 2.75 -8.33 11.06
CA LEU A 145 3.80 -9.08 11.74
C LEU A 145 4.09 -8.51 13.14
N LEU A 146 4.15 -7.19 13.27
CA LEU A 146 4.36 -6.52 14.55
C LEU A 146 3.21 -6.79 15.52
N ILE A 147 1.96 -6.73 15.05
CA ILE A 147 0.77 -7.04 15.87
C ILE A 147 0.84 -8.49 16.38
N ILE A 148 1.14 -9.45 15.52
CA ILE A 148 1.26 -10.87 15.90
C ILE A 148 2.37 -11.04 16.95
N TYR A 149 3.53 -10.43 16.74
CA TYR A 149 4.65 -10.48 17.67
C TYR A 149 4.29 -9.88 19.04
N SER A 150 3.67 -8.71 19.07
CA SER A 150 3.23 -8.07 20.31
C SER A 150 2.19 -8.91 21.07
N LEU A 151 1.25 -9.54 20.37
CA LEU A 151 0.26 -10.43 20.98
C LEU A 151 0.90 -11.70 21.55
N LEU A 152 1.91 -12.27 20.88
CA LEU A 152 2.68 -13.41 21.39
C LEU A 152 3.44 -13.05 22.67
N VAL A 153 4.16 -11.93 22.67
CA VAL A 153 4.91 -11.47 23.85
C VAL A 153 3.96 -11.17 25.01
N LEU A 154 2.86 -10.45 24.75
CA LEU A 154 1.86 -10.16 25.76
C LEU A 154 1.21 -11.44 26.30
N GLY A 155 0.91 -12.39 25.42
CA GLY A 155 0.41 -13.71 25.80
C GLY A 155 1.38 -14.45 26.72
N ILE A 156 2.68 -14.47 26.40
CA ILE A 156 3.72 -15.08 27.24
C ILE A 156 3.79 -14.40 28.61
N ILE A 157 3.79 -13.06 28.65
CA ILE A 157 3.83 -12.28 29.91
C ILE A 157 2.61 -12.61 30.77
N ILE A 158 1.41 -12.67 30.17
CA ILE A 158 0.18 -13.07 30.88
C ILE A 158 0.31 -14.51 31.37
N CYS A 159 0.79 -15.46 30.56
CA CYS A 159 0.99 -16.85 30.99
C CYS A 159 1.96 -16.98 32.18
N ILE A 160 3.03 -16.18 32.21
CA ILE A 160 3.96 -16.10 33.34
C ILE A 160 3.26 -15.53 34.57
N LYS A 161 2.61 -14.37 34.43
CA LYS A 161 2.00 -13.63 35.55
C LYS A 161 0.81 -14.37 36.19
N THR A 162 -0.02 -15.01 35.37
CA THR A 162 -1.19 -15.78 35.84
C THR A 162 -0.79 -17.17 36.35
N GLY A 163 0.51 -17.52 36.34
CA GLY A 163 1.00 -18.82 36.82
C GLY A 163 0.58 -20.02 35.95
N HIS A 164 0.04 -19.76 34.75
CA HIS A 164 -0.55 -20.76 33.86
C HIS A 164 0.49 -21.68 33.21
N ILE A 165 1.78 -21.32 33.30
CA ILE A 165 2.89 -22.20 32.89
C ILE A 165 2.89 -23.51 33.70
N LYS A 166 2.42 -23.49 34.97
CA LYS A 166 2.29 -24.73 35.77
C LYS A 166 1.18 -25.66 35.27
N SER A 167 0.20 -25.19 34.51
CA SER A 167 -0.89 -26.04 33.98
C SER A 167 -0.61 -26.56 32.56
N LEU A 168 0.03 -25.76 31.71
CA LEU A 168 0.41 -26.17 30.34
C LEU A 168 1.54 -27.23 30.32
N CYS A 169 2.50 -27.17 31.27
CA CYS A 169 3.53 -28.21 31.39
C CYS A 169 3.05 -29.49 32.10
N ARG A 170 1.90 -29.49 32.79
CA ARG A 170 1.36 -30.68 33.47
C ARG A 170 0.83 -31.74 32.51
N GLY A 171 0.51 -31.38 31.27
CA GLY A 171 -0.01 -32.32 30.26
C GLY A 171 1.06 -33.11 29.50
N ARG A 172 2.33 -32.66 29.49
CA ARG A 172 3.39 -33.29 28.67
C ARG A 172 4.52 -33.95 29.48
N TRP A 173 4.58 -33.74 30.79
CA TRP A 173 5.58 -34.36 31.66
C TRP A 173 4.95 -35.42 32.56
N ARG A 174 4.50 -36.53 31.96
CA ARG A 174 4.32 -37.78 32.69
C ARG A 174 5.55 -38.66 32.44
N LYS A 175 6.29 -38.87 33.53
CA LYS A 175 7.36 -39.85 33.78
C LYS A 175 8.68 -39.65 33.02
N THR A 176 9.61 -38.95 33.67
CA THR A 176 10.93 -39.54 33.88
C THR A 176 11.26 -39.34 35.35
N GLN A 177 11.38 -40.47 36.02
CA GLN A 177 11.53 -40.65 37.45
C GLN A 177 12.98 -40.38 37.82
N ASP A 178 13.24 -39.27 38.51
CA ASP A 178 14.54 -39.04 39.16
C ASP A 178 14.32 -38.71 40.64
N TYR A 179 14.12 -39.77 41.41
CA TYR A 179 14.20 -39.81 42.87
C TYR A 179 15.02 -41.06 43.21
N SER A 180 16.35 -40.94 43.17
CA SER A 180 17.22 -42.07 43.56
C SER A 180 18.63 -41.58 43.91
N ARG A 181 18.79 -40.98 45.10
CA ARG A 181 20.06 -41.02 45.86
C ARG A 181 20.00 -40.41 47.26
N HIS A 182 19.05 -39.53 47.55
CA HIS A 182 19.04 -38.80 48.83
C HIS A 182 18.29 -39.50 49.97
N VAL A 183 17.57 -40.61 49.72
CA VAL A 183 16.72 -41.26 50.75
C VAL A 183 17.41 -42.47 51.41
N VAL A 184 18.49 -43.00 50.83
CA VAL A 184 19.16 -44.20 51.38
C VAL A 184 19.97 -43.87 52.65
N PHE A 185 20.52 -42.66 52.76
CA PHE A 185 21.31 -42.26 53.92
C PHE A 185 20.47 -41.98 55.18
N SER A 186 19.21 -41.54 55.05
CA SER A 186 18.39 -41.28 56.25
C SER A 186 18.00 -42.59 56.95
N GLY A 187 17.77 -43.67 56.19
CA GLY A 187 17.48 -44.99 56.75
C GLY A 187 18.65 -45.58 57.55
N VAL A 188 19.88 -45.41 57.07
CA VAL A 188 21.08 -45.94 57.74
C VAL A 188 21.39 -45.15 59.03
N VAL A 189 21.25 -43.83 59.00
CA VAL A 189 21.49 -42.97 60.18
C VAL A 189 20.45 -43.24 61.27
N GLN A 190 19.19 -43.45 60.88
CA GLN A 190 18.11 -43.76 61.82
C GLN A 190 18.29 -45.14 62.48
N GLU A 191 18.86 -46.11 61.76
CA GLU A 191 19.14 -47.45 62.30
C GLU A 191 20.37 -47.48 63.24
N LEU A 192 21.39 -46.66 62.97
CA LEU A 192 22.54 -46.46 63.85
C LEU A 192 22.15 -45.80 65.18
N TYR A 193 21.26 -44.80 65.14
CA TYR A 193 20.76 -44.14 66.34
C TYR A 193 19.93 -45.08 67.22
N LYS A 194 19.18 -46.00 66.59
CA LYS A 194 18.34 -46.98 67.27
C LYS A 194 19.13 -48.09 67.96
N ARG A 195 20.31 -48.47 67.43
CA ARG A 195 21.19 -49.47 68.04
C ARG A 195 22.05 -48.91 69.18
N ASN A 196 22.45 -47.64 69.12
CA ASN A 196 23.26 -47.02 70.20
C ASN A 196 22.46 -46.74 71.48
N LEU A 197 21.14 -46.54 71.39
CA LEU A 197 20.30 -46.30 72.58
C LEU A 197 19.99 -47.56 73.40
N VAL A 198 20.30 -48.76 72.89
CA VAL A 198 20.02 -50.03 73.56
C VAL A 198 21.21 -50.54 74.37
N HIS A 199 22.42 -49.98 74.21
CA HIS A 199 23.64 -50.58 74.77
C HIS A 199 24.27 -49.89 75.99
N ASP A 200 23.65 -48.86 76.57
CA ASP A 200 24.18 -48.24 77.81
C ASP A 200 23.34 -48.59 79.05
N LYS A 201 23.67 -49.74 79.66
CA LYS A 201 23.60 -49.95 81.12
C LYS A 201 25.02 -50.27 81.62
N ILE A 202 25.76 -49.21 82.00
CA ILE A 202 26.61 -48.98 83.20
C ILE A 202 27.19 -50.24 83.90
N PRO A 203 28.48 -50.31 84.39
CA PRO A 203 29.16 -49.25 85.16
C PRO A 203 30.70 -49.02 85.02
N ALA A 204 31.10 -47.87 85.59
CA ALA A 204 32.30 -47.61 86.41
C ALA A 204 33.60 -47.05 85.78
N ARG A 205 33.94 -45.85 86.30
CA ARG A 205 35.23 -45.41 86.90
C ARG A 205 36.19 -44.54 86.07
N CYS A 206 36.44 -43.36 86.65
CA CYS A 206 37.69 -42.58 86.79
C CYS A 206 38.10 -41.47 85.79
N LYS A 207 38.14 -40.25 86.37
CA LYS A 207 39.13 -39.14 86.28
C LYS A 207 39.11 -38.20 85.05
N VAL A 208 38.75 -36.91 85.24
CA VAL A 208 39.62 -35.69 85.45
C VAL A 208 40.36 -35.31 84.14
N SER A 209 40.31 -34.11 83.54
CA SER A 209 40.43 -32.74 84.09
C SER A 209 39.90 -31.64 83.15
N GLN A 210 39.83 -30.41 83.70
CA GLN A 210 39.44 -29.11 83.14
C GLN A 210 40.35 -28.55 82.02
N GLU A 211 39.86 -27.56 81.26
CA GLU A 211 40.40 -26.17 81.10
C GLU A 211 39.81 -25.51 79.81
N LYS A 212 38.92 -24.51 79.85
CA LYS A 212 38.97 -23.05 80.11
C LYS A 212 39.18 -22.17 78.83
N ALA A 213 38.37 -21.11 78.81
CA ALA A 213 38.09 -20.13 77.77
C ALA A 213 39.24 -19.21 77.32
N LYS A 214 39.13 -18.60 76.11
CA LYS A 214 39.13 -17.13 75.90
C LYS A 214 38.83 -16.69 74.44
N SER A 215 37.99 -15.66 74.32
CA SER A 215 37.85 -14.70 73.20
C SER A 215 38.89 -13.56 73.36
N PRO A 216 39.22 -12.68 72.37
CA PRO A 216 38.34 -11.55 71.97
C PRO A 216 38.39 -11.09 70.48
N GLN A 217 37.39 -10.28 70.11
CA GLN A 217 37.20 -9.50 68.88
C GLN A 217 38.19 -8.34 68.68
N THR A 218 38.39 -7.89 67.43
CA THR A 218 38.42 -6.47 66.94
C THR A 218 38.37 -6.51 65.40
N GLN A 219 37.29 -6.12 64.70
CA GLN A 219 36.88 -4.77 64.26
C GLN A 219 38.00 -3.96 63.57
N ASP A 220 37.96 -3.77 62.25
CA ASP A 220 37.62 -2.47 61.61
C ASP A 220 37.62 -2.54 60.07
N LYS A 221 37.06 -1.48 59.48
CA LYS A 221 36.44 -1.24 58.17
C LYS A 221 37.29 -1.31 56.89
N ASN A 222 36.54 -1.54 55.81
CA ASN A 222 36.70 -1.11 54.42
C ASN A 222 37.45 0.22 54.22
N GLU A 223 38.29 0.30 53.18
CA GLU A 223 38.24 1.35 52.14
C GLU A 223 38.72 0.79 50.78
N ASP A 224 38.00 1.20 49.74
CA ASP A 224 38.20 0.87 48.34
C ASP A 224 39.37 1.69 47.74
N ILE A 225 40.33 1.05 47.06
CA ILE A 225 41.22 1.73 46.09
C ILE A 225 41.32 0.89 44.81
N TYR A 226 40.85 1.50 43.73
CA TYR A 226 40.87 1.05 42.35
C TYR A 226 42.19 1.52 41.71
N GLN A 227 43.04 0.61 41.24
CA GLN A 227 44.06 0.92 40.22
C GLN A 227 44.24 -0.29 39.29
N ASN A 228 43.64 -0.20 38.11
CA ASN A 228 44.18 -0.86 36.92
C ASN A 228 45.40 -0.05 36.45
N PHE A 229 46.53 -0.71 36.26
CA PHE A 229 47.57 -0.27 35.34
C PHE A 229 47.91 -1.45 34.42
N GLU A 230 47.57 -1.28 33.15
CA GLU A 230 48.32 -1.86 32.04
C GLU A 230 49.53 -0.95 31.77
N GLU A 231 50.68 -1.60 31.54
CA GLU A 231 52.02 -1.07 31.16
C GLU A 231 52.81 -0.20 32.16
#